data_AF-A0A323USF7-F1
#
_entry.id   AF-A0A323USF7-F1
#
_cell.length_a   1.000
_cell.length_b   1.000
_cell.length_c   1.000
_cell.angle_alpha   90.00
_cell.angle_beta   90.00
_cell.angle_gamma   90.00
#
_symmetry.space_group_name_H-M   'P 1'
#
loop_
_entity.id
_entity.type
_entity.pdbx_description
1 polymer ?
#
loop_
_entity_poly.entity_id
_entity_poly.type
_entity_poly.pdbx_seq_one_letter_code
_entity_poly.pdbx_strand_id
1 'polypeptide(L)'
;MRIHLNCWLVALWFWGASRFRAAIWTRRSLHFGGLIPHAGTAQRFGWRRFMALEYVPPHKQLWTVRNWLLLFDGAYRVWEFRAVRCRRFSTAAEAMAFMKGGR
;
A
#
# COMPACT_ATOMS: atom_id res chain seq x y z
N MET A 1 7.69 -2.75 -24.30
CA MET A 1 6.47 -3.46 -23.83
C MET A 1 6.47 -3.40 -22.32
N ARG A 2 5.46 -2.81 -21.67
CA ARG A 2 5.37 -2.80 -20.20
C ARG A 2 4.79 -4.14 -19.73
N ILE A 3 5.39 -4.72 -18.69
CA ILE A 3 4.97 -6.02 -18.15
C ILE A 3 3.66 -5.82 -17.37
N HIS A 4 2.67 -6.66 -17.63
CA HIS A 4 1.45 -6.72 -16.84
C HIS A 4 1.77 -7.31 -15.46
N LEU A 5 1.47 -6.56 -14.41
CA LEU A 5 1.81 -6.95 -13.04
C LEU A 5 0.58 -6.88 -12.14
N ASN A 6 0.64 -7.65 -11.05
CA ASN A 6 -0.31 -7.58 -9.95
C ASN A 6 0.26 -6.70 -8.83
N CYS A 7 -0.59 -5.94 -8.14
CA CYS A 7 -0.17 -5.12 -6.99
C CYS A 7 0.54 -5.91 -5.88
N TRP A 8 0.18 -7.18 -5.64
CA TRP A 8 0.87 -8.08 -4.72
C TRP A 8 2.26 -8.45 -5.18
N LEU A 9 2.42 -8.81 -6.46
CA LEU A 9 3.73 -9.15 -7.01
C LEU A 9 4.67 -7.95 -6.95
N VAL A 10 4.16 -6.75 -7.26
CA VAL A 10 4.91 -5.51 -7.15
C VAL A 10 5.28 -5.22 -5.69
N ALA A 11 4.33 -5.37 -4.75
CA ALA A 11 4.62 -5.16 -3.33
C ALA A 11 5.69 -6.13 -2.81
N LEU A 12 5.58 -7.42 -3.13
CA LEU A 12 6.58 -8.44 -2.77
C LEU A 12 7.95 -8.14 -3.40
N TRP A 13 7.98 -7.70 -4.66
CA TRP A 13 9.21 -7.31 -5.33
C TRP A 13 9.90 -6.15 -4.61
N PHE A 14 9.18 -5.06 -4.30
CA PHE A 14 9.75 -3.93 -3.58
C PHE A 14 10.15 -4.30 -2.15
N TRP A 15 9.42 -5.20 -1.50
CA TRP A 15 9.79 -5.73 -0.21
C TRP A 15 11.12 -6.49 -0.27
N GLY A 16 11.30 -7.37 -1.27
CA GLY A 16 12.57 -8.04 -1.53
C GLY A 16 13.70 -7.07 -1.87
N ALA A 17 13.44 -6.10 -2.75
CA ALA A 17 14.41 -5.06 -3.13
C ALA A 17 14.85 -4.19 -1.93
N SER A 18 13.97 -4.00 -0.95
CA SER A 18 14.27 -3.33 0.32
C SER A 18 15.07 -4.18 1.32
N ARG A 19 15.52 -5.39 0.91
CA ARG A 19 16.11 -6.41 1.80
C ARG A 19 15.20 -6.76 2.97
N PHE A 20 13.90 -6.84 2.69
CA PHE A 20 12.85 -7.17 3.67
C PHE A 20 12.69 -6.15 4.80
N ARG A 21 13.19 -4.92 4.63
CA ARG A 21 13.10 -3.85 5.65
C ARG A 21 11.86 -2.97 5.52
N ALA A 22 11.20 -2.98 4.37
CA ALA A 22 9.91 -2.35 4.20
C ALA A 22 8.79 -3.16 4.89
N ALA A 23 7.75 -2.49 5.35
CA ALA A 23 6.50 -3.12 5.73
C ALA A 23 5.67 -3.39 4.46
N ILE A 24 5.04 -4.56 4.37
CA ILE A 24 3.96 -4.80 3.41
C ILE A 24 2.65 -4.43 4.09
N TRP A 25 1.80 -3.71 3.39
CA TRP A 25 0.46 -3.39 3.86
C TRP A 25 -0.56 -3.81 2.81
N THR A 26 -1.76 -4.11 3.29
CA THR A 26 -2.90 -4.41 2.46
C THR A 26 -4.08 -3.57 2.89
N ARG A 27 -4.94 -3.26 1.93
CA ARG A 27 -6.21 -2.57 2.16
C ARG A 27 -7.25 -3.11 1.20
N ARG A 28 -8.51 -2.80 1.47
CA ARG A 28 -9.57 -2.98 0.49
C ARG A 28 -9.59 -1.78 -0.47
N SER A 29 -9.72 -2.05 -1.76
CA SER A 29 -9.77 -0.99 -2.77
C SER A 29 -11.08 -0.22 -2.69
N LEU A 30 -11.00 1.09 -2.44
CA LEU A 30 -12.18 1.95 -2.36
C LEU A 30 -12.91 2.06 -3.70
N HIS A 31 -12.17 2.00 -4.81
CA HIS A 31 -12.75 2.10 -6.15
C HIS A 31 -13.58 0.88 -6.54
N PHE A 32 -13.35 -0.27 -5.90
CA PHE A 32 -14.12 -1.50 -6.12
C PHE A 32 -15.08 -1.79 -4.95
N GLY A 33 -15.57 -0.76 -4.25
CA GLY A 33 -16.48 -0.92 -3.11
C GLY A 33 -15.89 -1.78 -1.97
N GLY A 34 -14.56 -1.88 -1.91
CA GLY A 34 -13.87 -2.71 -0.94
C GLY A 34 -13.84 -4.22 -1.24
N LEU A 35 -14.25 -4.65 -2.43
CA LEU A 35 -14.30 -6.07 -2.81
C LEU A 35 -12.92 -6.67 -3.12
N ILE A 36 -11.96 -5.82 -3.51
CA ILE A 36 -10.67 -6.29 -4.02
C ILE A 36 -9.53 -5.88 -3.08
N PRO A 37 -8.66 -6.83 -2.68
CA PRO A 37 -7.48 -6.51 -1.90
C PRO A 37 -6.47 -5.74 -2.76
N HIS A 38 -5.89 -4.71 -2.18
CA HIS A 38 -4.82 -3.92 -2.75
C HIS A 38 -3.62 -3.97 -1.82
N ALA A 39 -2.42 -4.17 -2.38
CA ALA A 39 -1.20 -4.28 -1.62
C ALA A 39 -0.19 -3.20 -2.03
N GLY A 40 0.64 -2.81 -1.07
CA GLY A 40 1.75 -1.91 -1.29
C GLY A 40 2.85 -2.16 -0.26
N THR A 41 3.93 -1.40 -0.40
CA THR A 41 5.02 -1.39 0.59
C THR A 41 5.11 -0.03 1.25
N ALA A 42 5.61 0.02 2.48
CA ALA A 42 5.91 1.26 3.17
C ALA A 42 7.25 1.15 3.87
N GLN A 43 8.09 2.18 3.75
CA GLN A 43 9.40 2.20 4.38
C GLN A 43 9.67 3.53 5.06
N ARG A 44 10.44 3.49 6.15
CA ARG A 44 10.92 4.70 6.81
C ARG A 44 11.98 5.37 5.93
N PHE A 45 11.82 6.66 5.68
CA PHE A 45 12.76 7.47 4.91
C PHE A 45 13.30 8.60 5.77
N GLY A 46 14.30 8.31 6.61
CA GLY A 46 14.87 9.27 7.54
C GLY A 46 14.04 9.47 8.82
N TRP A 47 14.18 10.61 9.48
CA TRP A 47 13.49 10.88 10.75
C TRP A 47 12.02 11.24 10.53
N ARG A 48 11.11 10.48 11.15
CA ARG A 48 9.64 10.70 11.15
C ARG A 48 8.97 10.76 9.77
N ARG A 49 9.62 10.29 8.72
CA ARG A 49 9.07 10.24 7.36
C ARG A 49 8.92 8.80 6.91
N PHE A 50 7.80 8.50 6.28
CA PHE A 50 7.47 7.19 5.73
C PHE A 50 7.01 7.37 4.30
N MET A 51 7.54 6.57 3.39
CA MET A 51 7.07 6.53 2.02
C MET A 51 6.28 5.24 1.82
N ALA A 52 5.06 5.33 1.32
CA ALA A 52 4.31 4.17 0.86
C ALA A 52 4.31 4.15 -0.67
N LEU A 53 4.50 2.97 -1.25
CA LEU A 53 4.45 2.73 -2.68
C LEU A 53 3.35 1.72 -2.97
N GLU A 54 2.50 2.04 -3.94
CA GLU A 54 1.44 1.16 -4.44
C GLU A 54 1.44 1.11 -5.98
N TYR A 55 0.99 -0.01 -6.55
CA TYR A 55 0.85 -0.19 -7.99
C TYR A 55 -0.62 -0.20 -8.39
N VAL A 56 -1.07 0.90 -8.97
CA VAL A 56 -2.48 1.22 -9.17
C VAL A 56 -2.93 0.85 -10.58
N PRO A 57 -4.04 0.12 -10.73
CA PRO A 57 -4.54 -0.23 -12.04
C PRO A 57 -5.17 0.95 -12.79
N PRO A 58 -5.18 0.94 -14.14
CA PRO A 58 -5.87 1.95 -14.92
C PRO A 58 -7.39 1.74 -14.84
N HIS A 59 -8.06 2.41 -13.90
CA HIS A 59 -9.49 2.20 -13.58
C HIS A 59 -10.43 2.19 -14.78
N LYS A 60 -10.19 3.06 -15.77
CA LYS A 60 -11.03 3.18 -16.97
C LYS A 60 -10.80 2.08 -18.02
N GLN A 61 -9.78 1.22 -17.83
CA GLN A 61 -9.36 0.22 -18.83
C GLN A 61 -9.24 -1.19 -18.24
N LEU A 62 -9.68 -1.40 -17.00
CA LEU A 62 -9.47 -2.61 -16.20
C LEU A 62 -10.20 -3.88 -16.68
N TRP A 63 -11.09 -3.73 -17.66
CA TRP A 63 -11.89 -4.82 -18.25
C TRP A 63 -11.63 -4.96 -19.75
N THR A 64 -10.42 -4.61 -20.19
CA THR A 64 -10.02 -4.71 -21.60
C THR A 64 -9.21 -5.98 -21.82
N VAL A 65 -9.12 -6.45 -23.06
CA VAL A 65 -8.25 -7.60 -23.41
C VAL A 65 -6.80 -7.38 -22.95
N ARG A 66 -6.37 -6.11 -22.89
CA ARG A 66 -5.03 -5.71 -22.46
C ARG A 66 -4.87 -5.62 -20.94
N ASN A 67 -5.91 -5.28 -20.18
CA ASN A 67 -5.80 -5.16 -18.73
C ASN A 67 -6.91 -5.94 -18.07
N TRP A 68 -6.51 -6.91 -17.25
CA TRP A 68 -7.42 -7.69 -16.45
C TRP A 68 -7.27 -7.28 -14.99
N LEU A 69 -8.35 -7.41 -14.23
CA LEU A 69 -8.46 -7.02 -12.83
C LEU A 69 -7.23 -7.37 -11.96
N LEU A 70 -6.60 -8.52 -12.22
CA LEU A 70 -5.43 -9.04 -11.50
C LEU A 70 -4.09 -8.76 -12.17
N LEU A 71 -4.05 -8.52 -13.48
CA LEU A 71 -2.83 -8.31 -14.27
C LEU A 71 -3.04 -7.12 -15.21
N PHE A 72 -2.35 -6.03 -14.93
CA PHE A 72 -2.60 -4.76 -15.60
C PHE A 72 -1.29 -3.97 -15.81
N ASP A 73 -1.30 -3.12 -16.84
CA ASP A 73 -0.29 -2.10 -17.09
C ASP A 73 -0.66 -0.86 -16.27
N GLY A 74 -0.32 -0.91 -14.98
CA GLY A 74 -0.63 0.09 -13.97
C GLY A 74 0.42 1.19 -13.84
N ALA A 75 0.14 2.11 -12.92
CA ALA A 75 1.04 3.19 -12.55
C ALA A 75 1.54 3.00 -11.10
N TYR A 76 2.79 3.37 -10.85
CA TYR A 76 3.32 3.45 -9.50
C TYR A 76 2.86 4.76 -8.86
N ARG A 77 2.36 4.69 -7.64
CA ARG A 77 2.02 5.84 -6.82
C ARG A 77 2.85 5.80 -5.56
N VAL A 78 3.43 6.94 -5.19
CA VAL A 78 4.19 7.10 -3.95
C VAL A 78 3.49 8.14 -3.09
N TRP A 79 3.28 7.82 -1.83
CA TRP A 79 2.81 8.73 -0.80
C TRP A 79 3.91 9.00 0.19
N GLU A 80 4.16 10.27 0.48
CA GLU A 80 5.00 10.67 1.61
C GLU A 80 4.12 11.00 2.81
N PHE A 81 4.38 10.34 3.93
CA PHE A 81 3.75 10.57 5.21
C PHE A 81 4.77 11.11 6.20
N ARG A 82 4.34 12.07 7.04
CA ARG A 82 5.10 12.54 8.19
C ARG A 82 4.39 12.11 9.47
N ALA A 83 5.10 11.40 10.34
CA ALA A 83 4.57 11.01 11.64
C ALA A 83 4.37 12.25 12.51
N VAL A 84 3.11 12.61 12.77
CA VAL A 84 2.73 13.77 13.60
C VAL A 84 2.80 13.46 15.10
N ARG A 85 2.44 12.24 15.49
CA ARG A 85 2.48 11.74 16.88
C ARG A 85 2.93 10.28 16.86
N CYS A 86 3.69 9.87 17.86
CA CYS A 86 4.12 8.49 18.07
C CYS A 86 4.14 8.23 19.57
N ARG A 87 3.47 7.16 20.03
CA ARG A 87 3.42 6.77 21.43
C ARG A 87 3.47 5.26 21.54
N ARG A 88 4.22 4.77 22.53
CA ARG A 88 4.24 3.35 22.89
C ARG A 88 3.20 3.12 23.99
N PHE A 89 2.42 2.05 23.84
CA PHE A 89 1.41 1.62 24.81
C PHE A 89 1.82 0.27 25.41
N SER A 90 1.40 -0.01 26.63
CA SER A 90 1.66 -1.29 27.30
C SER A 90 0.62 -2.36 26.93
N THR A 91 -0.56 -1.94 26.49
CA THR A 91 -1.65 -2.86 26.13
C THR A 91 -2.23 -2.58 24.74
N ALA A 92 -2.78 -3.63 24.11
CA ALA A 92 -3.49 -3.51 22.83
C ALA A 92 -4.76 -2.66 22.96
N ALA A 93 -5.46 -2.73 24.10
CA ALA A 93 -6.66 -1.94 24.35
C ALA A 93 -6.37 -0.43 24.34
N GLU A 94 -5.31 0.01 25.01
CA GLU A 94 -4.86 1.41 24.99
C GLU A 94 -4.48 1.87 23.58
N ALA A 95 -3.73 1.06 22.85
CA ALA A 95 -3.34 1.38 21.47
C ALA A 95 -4.57 1.54 20.56
N MET A 96 -5.55 0.64 20.67
CA MET A 96 -6.80 0.70 19.91
C MET A 96 -7.66 1.91 20.30
N ALA A 97 -7.73 2.25 21.59
CA ALA A 97 -8.44 3.44 22.06
C ALA A 97 -7.81 4.72 21.49
N PHE A 98 -6.48 4.81 21.49
CA PHE A 98 -5.76 5.93 20.90
C PHE A 98 -6.02 6.08 19.38
N MET A 99 -6.07 4.97 18.64
CA MET A 99 -6.40 5.03 17.20
C MET A 99 -7.84 5.48 16.93
N LYS A 100 -8.81 5.08 17.78
CA LYS A 100 -10.23 5.44 17.62
C LYS A 100 -10.53 6.88 18.02
N GLY A 101 -9.84 7.40 19.05
CA GLY A 101 -10.06 8.73 19.62
C GLY A 101 -9.36 9.88 18.90
N GLY A 102 -8.60 9.63 17.84
CA GLY A 102 -7.86 10.63 17.07
C GLY A 102 -8.66 11.36 16.00
N ARG A 103 -9.95 11.65 16.22
CA ARG A 103 -10.74 12.57 15.37
C ARG A 103 -10.68 13.97 15.94
#